data_AF-A0A6B3C518-F1
#
_entry.id   AF-A0A6B3C518-F1
#
_cell.length_a   1.000
_cell.length_b   1.000
_cell.length_c   1.000
_cell.angle_alpha   90.00
_cell.angle_beta   90.00
_cell.angle_gamma   90.00
#
_symmetry.space_group_name_H-M   'P 1'
#
loop_
_entity.id
_entity.type
_entity.pdbx_description
1 polymer ?
#
loop_
_entity_poly.entity_id
_entity_poly.type
_entity_poly.pdbx_seq_one_letter_code
_entity_poly.pdbx_strand_id
1 'polypeptide(L)'
;MLQPGEDSTARCRTTCESVDTPAASKACGRALDLAVSRGPRQLRFTRRLLDDPPRIRTWLRQLLVDCEDAFFAETWSRVHPQLMADARHKTDLLHHKGLAEALASVSSAVTLDEAAGRITVDKLANGHTTAAGSLLLVPTSLGRPHLMVLHRYGWQPVLHYPAGSTELAAPASVEQLGLRLTALSHPVRMRLCRQLARSSFTTTELAQTHNMTAPETSRHLAVLRKAGLTTTRRRGRYVLHQLDVTMVARLGSDFLEGILR
;
A
#
# COMPACT_ATOMS: atom_id res chain seq x y z
N MET A 1 -9.59 -25.76 40.83
CA MET A 1 -11.06 -25.70 40.74
C MET A 1 -11.40 -24.44 39.96
N LEU A 2 -11.41 -24.56 38.63
CA LEU A 2 -11.81 -23.48 37.72
C LEU A 2 -13.34 -23.50 37.60
N GLN A 3 -13.97 -22.33 37.67
CA GLN A 3 -15.20 -22.06 36.94
C GLN A 3 -15.00 -20.82 36.05
N PRO A 4 -15.55 -20.81 34.83
CA PRO A 4 -15.35 -19.77 33.83
C PRO A 4 -16.48 -18.73 33.86
N GLY A 5 -16.11 -17.44 33.80
CA GLY A 5 -17.04 -16.32 33.76
C GLY A 5 -16.93 -15.54 32.46
N GLU A 6 -17.88 -15.81 31.56
CA GLU A 6 -18.58 -14.87 30.68
C GLU A 6 -17.84 -14.19 29.51
N ASP A 7 -18.22 -14.66 28.31
CA ASP A 7 -18.08 -14.06 27.00
C ASP A 7 -18.45 -12.57 26.97
N SER A 8 -17.44 -11.70 26.95
CA SER A 8 -17.58 -10.29 26.55
C SER A 8 -17.66 -10.17 25.02
N THR A 9 -18.72 -10.71 24.41
CA THR A 9 -19.15 -10.26 23.08
C THR A 9 -19.83 -8.90 23.25
N ALA A 10 -19.07 -7.83 23.03
CA ALA A 10 -19.61 -6.48 22.89
C ALA A 10 -20.56 -6.45 21.68
N ARG A 11 -21.84 -6.75 21.93
CA ARG A 11 -22.92 -6.58 20.96
C ARG A 11 -23.05 -5.08 20.69
N CYS A 12 -22.50 -4.66 19.56
CA CYS A 12 -22.80 -3.35 18.98
C CYS A 12 -24.28 -3.34 18.57
N ARG A 13 -25.17 -2.99 19.51
CA ARG A 13 -26.57 -2.65 19.22
C ARG A 13 -26.56 -1.24 18.64
N THR A 14 -26.35 -1.12 17.34
CA THR A 14 -26.79 0.06 16.60
C THR A 14 -28.26 -0.17 16.28
N THR A 15 -29.15 0.34 17.13
CA THR A 15 -30.55 0.54 16.79
C THR A 15 -30.58 1.49 15.58
N CYS A 16 -30.99 0.99 14.42
CA CYS A 16 -31.43 1.81 13.31
C CYS A 16 -32.81 2.39 13.68
N GLU A 17 -32.85 3.37 14.59
CA GLU A 17 -34.05 4.17 14.81
C GLU A 17 -33.94 5.46 14.00
N SER A 18 -34.86 5.59 13.04
CA SER A 18 -35.22 6.76 12.23
C SER A 18 -34.08 7.49 11.50
N VAL A 19 -33.84 7.11 10.24
CA VAL A 19 -33.07 7.91 9.27
C VAL A 19 -34.03 8.83 8.50
N ASP A 20 -34.87 9.60 9.21
CA ASP A 20 -35.71 10.66 8.61
C ASP A 20 -35.05 12.02 8.80
N THR A 21 -33.85 12.17 8.22
CA THR A 21 -33.16 13.47 8.20
C THR A 21 -33.16 14.05 6.78
N PRO A 22 -33.29 15.38 6.61
CA PRO A 22 -33.21 16.03 5.29
C PRO A 22 -31.93 15.69 4.52
N ALA A 23 -30.83 15.45 5.26
CA ALA A 23 -29.55 15.02 4.70
C ALA A 23 -29.63 13.61 4.08
N ALA A 24 -30.36 12.68 4.68
CA ALA A 24 -30.56 11.34 4.14
C ALA A 24 -31.41 11.37 2.86
N SER A 25 -32.48 12.16 2.84
CA SER A 25 -33.32 12.34 1.64
C SER A 25 -32.53 12.92 0.46
N LYS A 26 -31.70 13.96 0.71
CA LYS A 26 -30.80 14.54 -0.30
C LYS A 26 -29.73 13.55 -0.79
N ALA A 27 -29.20 12.71 0.09
CA ALA A 27 -28.24 11.67 -0.28
C ALA A 27 -28.86 10.57 -1.15
N CYS A 28 -30.10 10.14 -0.83
CA CYS A 28 -30.86 9.18 -1.63
C CYS A 28 -31.15 9.72 -3.04
N GLY A 29 -31.59 10.97 -3.16
CA GLY A 29 -31.81 11.62 -4.45
C GLY A 29 -30.54 11.66 -5.31
N ARG A 30 -29.42 12.10 -4.73
CA ARG A 30 -28.12 12.13 -5.41
C ARG A 30 -27.64 10.74 -5.85
N ALA A 31 -27.87 9.72 -5.03
CA ALA A 31 -27.50 8.34 -5.37
C ALA A 31 -28.29 7.84 -6.58
N LEU A 32 -29.59 8.16 -6.67
CA LEU A 32 -30.42 7.82 -7.83
C LEU A 32 -29.97 8.56 -9.09
N ASP A 33 -29.66 9.86 -9.01
CA ASP A 33 -29.17 10.65 -10.16
C ASP A 33 -27.86 10.08 -10.72
N LEU A 34 -26.92 9.73 -9.83
CA LEU A 34 -25.69 9.06 -10.22
C LEU A 34 -25.96 7.70 -10.86
N ALA A 35 -26.90 6.92 -10.32
CA ALA A 35 -27.26 5.62 -10.86
C ALA A 35 -27.91 5.71 -12.26
N VAL A 36 -28.73 6.75 -12.52
CA VAL A 36 -29.28 7.03 -13.85
C VAL A 36 -28.16 7.20 -14.87
N SER A 37 -27.12 7.98 -14.55
CA SER A 37 -25.98 8.20 -15.44
C SER A 37 -25.17 6.94 -15.77
N ARG A 38 -25.28 5.90 -14.94
CA ARG A 38 -24.56 4.62 -15.10
C ARG A 38 -25.40 3.54 -15.79
N GLY A 39 -26.68 3.81 -16.06
CA GLY A 39 -27.56 2.98 -16.87
C GLY A 39 -28.65 2.21 -16.09
N PRO A 40 -29.54 1.50 -16.81
CA PRO A 40 -30.77 0.93 -16.25
C PRO A 40 -30.55 -0.24 -15.27
N ARG A 41 -29.37 -0.89 -15.30
CA ARG A 41 -29.02 -1.94 -14.32
C ARG A 41 -28.68 -1.32 -12.96
N GLN A 42 -27.82 -0.30 -12.96
CA GLN A 42 -27.38 0.41 -11.76
C GLN A 42 -28.54 1.17 -11.10
N LEU A 43 -29.43 1.78 -11.89
CA LEU A 43 -30.63 2.41 -11.37
C LEU A 43 -31.56 1.41 -10.66
N ARG A 44 -31.81 0.25 -11.27
CA ARG A 44 -32.65 -0.80 -10.66
C ARG A 44 -32.05 -1.33 -9.36
N PHE A 45 -30.74 -1.55 -9.33
CA PHE A 45 -30.06 -1.98 -8.11
C PHE A 45 -30.12 -0.91 -7.02
N THR A 46 -29.87 0.35 -7.36
CA THR A 46 -29.91 1.48 -6.41
C THR A 46 -31.31 1.66 -5.82
N ARG A 47 -32.37 1.52 -6.62
CA ARG A 47 -33.75 1.51 -6.10
C ARG A 47 -33.96 0.39 -5.08
N ARG A 48 -33.61 -0.86 -5.43
CA ARG A 48 -33.70 -2.00 -4.50
C ARG A 48 -32.91 -1.79 -3.20
N LEU A 49 -31.73 -1.16 -3.28
CA LEU A 49 -30.90 -0.81 -2.11
C LEU A 49 -31.61 0.19 -1.19
N LEU A 50 -32.31 1.17 -1.76
CA LEU A 50 -33.03 2.20 -1.00
C LEU A 50 -34.38 1.70 -0.47
N ASP A 51 -35.06 0.83 -1.21
CA ASP A 51 -36.37 0.28 -0.86
C ASP A 51 -36.29 -0.70 0.33
N ASP A 52 -35.25 -1.53 0.39
CA ASP A 52 -35.04 -2.50 1.48
C ASP A 52 -33.54 -2.67 1.83
N PRO A 53 -32.94 -1.69 2.54
CA PRO A 53 -31.54 -1.73 2.93
C PRO A 53 -31.16 -2.97 3.75
N PRO A 54 -31.96 -3.43 4.75
CA PRO A 54 -31.63 -4.63 5.53
C PRO A 54 -31.51 -5.89 4.67
N ARG A 55 -32.41 -6.08 3.69
CA ARG A 55 -32.35 -7.23 2.79
C ARG A 55 -31.14 -7.19 1.89
N ILE A 56 -30.85 -6.04 1.27
CA ILE A 56 -29.67 -5.91 0.40
C ILE A 56 -28.37 -6.05 1.21
N ARG A 57 -28.32 -5.54 2.44
CA ARG A 57 -27.20 -5.77 3.36
C ARG A 57 -26.99 -7.25 3.65
N THR A 58 -28.08 -7.99 3.90
CA THR A 58 -28.02 -9.44 4.15
C THR A 58 -27.52 -10.19 2.93
N TRP A 59 -28.03 -9.87 1.74
CA TRP A 59 -27.58 -10.45 0.48
C TRP A 59 -26.11 -10.15 0.19
N LEU A 60 -25.68 -8.88 0.34
CA LEU A 60 -24.29 -8.48 0.11
C LEU A 60 -23.34 -9.18 1.08
N ARG A 61 -23.73 -9.29 2.36
CA ARG A 61 -22.95 -10.05 3.35
C ARG A 61 -22.77 -11.50 2.90
N GLN A 62 -23.85 -12.16 2.47
CA GLN A 62 -23.78 -13.54 2.02
C GLN A 62 -22.91 -13.67 0.77
N LEU A 63 -23.05 -12.79 -0.22
CA LEU A 63 -22.20 -12.76 -1.41
C LEU A 63 -20.71 -12.64 -1.05
N LEU A 64 -20.36 -11.80 -0.08
CA LEU A 64 -18.97 -11.65 0.36
C LEU A 64 -18.43 -12.90 1.05
N VAL A 65 -19.27 -13.59 1.84
CA VAL A 65 -18.93 -14.89 2.45
C VAL A 65 -18.75 -15.96 1.37
N ASP A 66 -19.68 -16.06 0.41
CA ASP A 66 -19.58 -17.01 -0.68
C ASP A 66 -18.32 -16.76 -1.53
N CYS A 67 -17.95 -15.49 -1.73
CA CYS A 67 -16.69 -15.12 -2.40
C CYS A 67 -15.44 -15.47 -1.59
N GLU A 68 -15.50 -15.41 -0.26
CA GLU A 68 -14.41 -15.85 0.61
C GLU A 68 -14.09 -17.31 0.32
N ASP A 69 -15.10 -18.17 0.43
CA ASP A 69 -14.97 -19.61 0.22
C ASP A 69 -14.55 -19.95 -1.21
N ALA A 70 -15.14 -19.27 -2.21
CA ALA A 70 -14.91 -19.59 -3.62
C ALA A 70 -13.57 -19.05 -4.18
N PHE A 71 -13.08 -17.91 -3.69
CA PHE A 71 -11.98 -17.19 -4.33
C PHE A 71 -10.86 -16.74 -3.38
N PHE A 72 -11.20 -16.32 -2.16
CA PHE A 72 -10.24 -15.61 -1.31
C PHE A 72 -9.60 -16.48 -0.23
N ALA A 73 -10.15 -17.65 0.11
CA ALA A 73 -9.67 -18.50 1.21
C ALA A 73 -8.16 -18.79 1.15
N GLU A 74 -7.64 -19.22 -0.02
CA GLU A 74 -6.21 -19.48 -0.19
C GLU A 74 -5.38 -18.19 -0.01
N THR A 75 -5.80 -17.10 -0.63
CA THR A 75 -5.11 -15.82 -0.52
C THR A 75 -5.12 -15.32 0.92
N TRP A 76 -6.25 -15.43 1.62
CA TRP A 76 -6.41 -15.06 3.02
C TRP A 76 -5.47 -15.87 3.91
N SER A 77 -5.39 -17.20 3.73
CA SER A 77 -4.49 -18.06 4.50
C SER A 77 -3.01 -17.63 4.37
N ARG A 78 -2.63 -17.12 3.20
CA ARG A 78 -1.27 -16.64 2.91
C ARG A 78 -0.98 -15.27 3.50
N VAL A 79 -1.92 -14.33 3.48
CA VAL A 79 -1.69 -12.94 3.93
C VAL A 79 -2.03 -12.71 5.40
N HIS A 80 -3.01 -13.44 5.95
CA HIS A 80 -3.53 -13.24 7.30
C HIS A 80 -2.45 -13.30 8.40
N PRO A 81 -1.51 -14.29 8.41
CA PRO A 81 -0.47 -14.33 9.43
C PRO A 81 0.41 -13.06 9.45
N GLN A 82 0.74 -12.53 8.28
CA GLN A 82 1.53 -11.30 8.16
C GLN A 82 0.75 -10.08 8.65
N LEU A 83 -0.52 -9.94 8.27
CA LEU A 83 -1.38 -8.84 8.73
C LEU A 83 -1.55 -8.87 10.25
N MET A 84 -1.68 -10.05 10.84
CA MET A 84 -1.79 -10.22 12.30
C MET A 84 -0.50 -9.94 13.04
N ALA A 85 0.65 -10.36 12.52
CA ALA A 85 1.93 -10.02 13.09
C ALA A 85 2.16 -8.49 13.07
N ASP A 86 1.82 -7.83 11.96
CA ASP A 86 1.91 -6.38 11.83
C ASP A 86 1.00 -5.66 12.84
N ALA A 87 -0.29 -6.02 12.89
CA ALA A 87 -1.25 -5.44 13.84
C ALA A 87 -0.78 -5.57 15.30
N ARG A 88 -0.25 -6.74 15.69
CA ARG A 88 0.32 -6.97 17.02
C ARG A 88 1.50 -6.05 17.28
N HIS A 89 2.44 -5.99 16.34
CA HIS A 89 3.61 -5.12 16.46
C HIS A 89 3.22 -3.64 16.61
N LYS A 90 2.23 -3.15 15.84
CA LYS A 90 1.74 -1.77 15.98
C LYS A 90 1.05 -1.53 17.32
N THR A 91 0.32 -2.52 17.81
CA THR A 91 -0.32 -2.48 19.14
C THR A 91 0.75 -2.41 20.23
N ASP A 92 1.80 -3.22 20.14
CA ASP A 92 2.92 -3.20 21.08
C ASP A 92 3.66 -1.86 21.06
N LEU A 93 3.90 -1.28 19.87
CA LEU A 93 4.48 0.05 19.73
C LEU A 93 3.59 1.12 20.37
N LEU A 94 2.28 1.07 20.15
CA LEU A 94 1.34 2.00 20.77
C LEU A 94 1.39 1.91 22.30
N HIS A 95 1.43 0.70 22.85
CA HIS A 95 1.47 0.49 24.30
C HIS A 95 2.80 0.90 24.94
N HIS A 96 3.93 0.64 24.27
CA HIS A 96 5.26 0.81 24.88
C HIS A 96 5.96 2.10 24.48
N LYS A 97 5.68 2.65 23.30
CA LYS A 97 6.34 3.84 22.75
C LYS A 97 5.38 5.00 22.45
N GLY A 98 4.07 4.78 22.55
CA GLY A 98 3.05 5.81 22.37
C GLY A 98 2.56 5.98 20.94
N LEU A 99 1.63 6.93 20.77
CA LEU A 99 0.90 7.12 19.53
C LEU A 99 1.79 7.63 18.38
N ALA A 100 2.72 8.53 18.64
CA ALA A 100 3.65 9.06 17.64
C ALA A 100 4.40 7.93 16.93
N GLU A 101 5.00 7.01 17.70
CA GLU A 101 5.82 5.93 17.13
C GLU A 101 4.97 4.85 16.46
N ALA A 102 3.78 4.58 16.97
CA ALA A 102 2.82 3.73 16.29
C ALA A 102 2.45 4.30 14.91
N LEU A 103 2.10 5.59 14.82
CA LEU A 103 1.71 6.25 13.56
C LEU A 103 2.89 6.40 12.59
N ALA A 104 4.08 6.76 13.08
CA ALA A 104 5.28 6.84 12.25
C ALA A 104 5.62 5.49 11.61
N SER A 105 5.42 4.39 12.35
CA SER A 105 5.65 3.04 11.83
C SER A 105 4.58 2.56 10.85
N VAL A 106 3.43 3.23 10.79
CA VAL A 106 2.34 2.92 9.84
C VAL A 106 2.67 3.47 8.45
N SER A 107 3.08 4.74 8.36
CA SER A 107 3.51 5.38 7.12
C SER A 107 4.18 6.72 7.40
N SER A 108 5.21 7.07 6.60
CA SER A 108 5.82 8.40 6.64
C SER A 108 4.90 9.53 6.15
N ALA A 109 3.79 9.21 5.50
CA ALA A 109 2.77 10.19 5.13
C ALA A 109 1.89 10.62 6.31
N VAL A 110 2.02 9.99 7.48
CA VAL A 110 1.23 10.31 8.67
C VAL A 110 2.11 11.06 9.65
N THR A 111 1.65 12.23 10.08
CA THR A 111 2.31 13.07 11.09
C THR A 111 1.35 13.35 12.23
N LEU A 112 1.88 13.41 13.44
CA LEU A 112 1.13 13.73 14.65
C LEU A 112 1.68 15.04 15.24
N ASP A 113 0.80 16.01 15.39
CA ASP A 113 1.00 17.16 16.27
C ASP A 113 0.34 16.82 17.61
N GLU A 114 1.16 16.42 18.59
CA GLU A 114 0.68 16.04 19.92
C GLU A 114 0.08 17.22 20.68
N ALA A 115 0.65 18.42 20.53
CA ALA A 115 0.19 19.62 21.23
C ALA A 115 -1.20 20.05 20.73
N ALA A 116 -1.43 19.94 19.42
CA ALA A 116 -2.73 20.23 18.82
C ALA A 116 -3.70 19.04 18.79
N GLY A 117 -3.25 17.84 19.21
CA GLY A 117 -4.03 16.60 19.11
C GLY A 117 -4.46 16.27 17.68
N ARG A 118 -3.62 16.60 16.69
CA ARG A 118 -3.96 16.55 15.27
C ARG A 118 -3.10 15.55 14.51
N ILE A 119 -3.76 14.63 13.81
CA ILE A 119 -3.11 13.74 12.85
C ILE A 119 -3.28 14.34 11.46
N THR A 120 -2.18 14.55 10.76
CA THR A 120 -2.15 14.99 9.37
C THR A 120 -1.70 13.85 8.49
N VAL A 121 -2.46 13.56 7.44
CA VAL A 121 -2.12 12.55 6.45
C VAL A 121 -1.90 13.25 5.13
N ASP A 122 -0.69 13.14 4.60
CA ASP A 122 -0.31 13.75 3.33
C ASP A 122 -1.00 13.03 2.15
N LYS A 123 -1.95 13.74 1.53
CA LYS A 123 -2.80 13.25 0.42
C LYS A 123 -3.13 14.39 -0.52
N LEU A 124 -3.20 14.07 -1.81
CA LEU A 124 -3.69 14.97 -2.87
C LEU A 124 -5.15 15.42 -2.66
N ALA A 125 -5.93 14.68 -1.87
CA ALA A 125 -7.30 15.02 -1.54
C ALA A 125 -7.37 15.81 -0.22
N ASN A 126 -8.13 16.91 -0.22
CA ASN A 126 -8.37 17.71 0.98
C ASN A 126 -9.60 17.20 1.73
N GLY A 127 -9.47 17.01 3.04
CA GLY A 127 -10.56 16.62 3.93
C GLY A 127 -10.15 16.73 5.39
N HIS A 128 -11.13 16.84 6.27
CA HIS A 128 -10.91 16.75 7.71
C HIS A 128 -12.04 15.97 8.36
N THR A 129 -11.72 15.32 9.47
CA THR A 129 -12.69 14.64 10.32
C THR A 129 -12.20 14.68 11.75
N THR A 130 -13.11 14.58 12.70
CA THR A 130 -12.77 14.34 14.10
C THR A 130 -12.85 12.84 14.37
N ALA A 131 -11.80 12.29 14.97
CA ALA A 131 -11.87 10.99 15.59
C ALA A 131 -12.69 11.18 16.87
N ALA A 132 -13.96 10.76 16.89
CA ALA A 132 -14.84 10.86 18.06
C ALA A 132 -14.38 9.91 19.20
N GLY A 133 -13.16 10.13 19.70
CA GLY A 133 -12.48 9.34 20.72
C GLY A 133 -11.61 8.19 20.20
N SER A 134 -11.68 7.81 18.92
CA SER A 134 -10.86 6.70 18.41
C SER A 134 -10.55 6.77 16.91
N LEU A 135 -9.40 6.20 16.53
CA LEU A 135 -8.94 5.98 15.16
C LEU A 135 -8.63 4.48 15.01
N LEU A 136 -9.18 3.84 13.98
CA LEU A 136 -8.88 2.44 13.69
C LEU A 136 -7.78 2.33 12.63
N LEU A 137 -6.72 1.61 12.95
CA LEU A 137 -5.64 1.28 12.01
C LEU A 137 -5.87 -0.14 11.48
N VAL A 138 -5.97 -0.30 10.16
CA VAL A 138 -6.24 -1.60 9.52
C VAL A 138 -5.10 -1.94 8.55
N PRO A 139 -4.26 -2.96 8.85
CA PRO A 139 -3.25 -3.41 7.91
C PRO A 139 -3.88 -4.03 6.66
N THR A 140 -3.27 -3.82 5.50
CA THR A 140 -3.67 -4.41 4.21
C THR A 140 -2.47 -4.89 3.41
N SER A 141 -2.63 -5.99 2.67
CA SER A 141 -1.64 -6.50 1.72
C SER A 141 -1.79 -5.89 0.32
N LEU A 142 -2.94 -5.25 0.04
CA LEU A 142 -3.36 -4.78 -1.29
C LEU A 142 -3.21 -3.26 -1.47
N GLY A 143 -2.87 -2.53 -0.40
CA GLY A 143 -2.78 -1.07 -0.42
C GLY A 143 -1.42 -0.51 -0.85
N ARG A 144 -0.41 -1.33 -1.16
CA ARG A 144 0.92 -0.79 -1.44
C ARG A 144 0.94 0.09 -2.71
N PRO A 145 1.61 1.25 -2.69
CA PRO A 145 2.32 1.90 -1.56
C PRO A 145 1.46 2.91 -0.78
N HIS A 146 0.17 3.02 -1.11
CA HIS A 146 -0.71 4.07 -0.64
C HIS A 146 -1.53 3.69 0.60
N LEU A 147 -1.44 4.53 1.62
CA LEU A 147 -2.38 4.53 2.73
C LEU A 147 -3.76 5.04 2.28
N MET A 148 -4.87 4.53 2.82
CA MET A 148 -6.21 5.05 2.56
C MET A 148 -6.84 5.58 3.83
N VAL A 149 -7.43 6.77 3.77
CA VAL A 149 -8.19 7.37 4.87
C VAL A 149 -9.67 7.26 4.53
N LEU A 150 -10.40 6.48 5.30
CA LEU A 150 -11.85 6.34 5.18
C LEU A 150 -12.48 7.09 6.35
N HIS A 151 -13.25 8.12 6.04
CA HIS A 151 -14.01 8.86 7.03
C HIS A 151 -15.37 9.25 6.47
N ARG A 152 -16.40 9.18 7.33
CA ARG A 152 -17.73 9.72 7.08
C ARG A 152 -18.27 10.31 8.37
N TYR A 153 -19.20 11.25 8.26
CA TYR A 153 -19.82 11.87 9.42
C TYR A 153 -20.44 10.82 10.36
N GLY A 154 -20.10 10.90 11.65
CA GLY A 154 -20.59 10.01 12.70
C GLY A 154 -19.98 8.60 12.71
N TRP A 155 -18.95 8.32 11.90
CA TRP A 155 -18.25 7.03 11.92
C TRP A 155 -16.84 7.19 12.46
N GLN A 156 -16.34 6.13 13.08
CA GLN A 156 -14.94 6.03 13.45
C GLN A 156 -14.08 6.17 12.17
N PRO A 157 -13.12 7.11 12.13
CA PRO A 157 -12.18 7.18 11.02
C PRO A 157 -11.33 5.92 10.99
N VAL A 158 -11.07 5.42 9.79
CA VAL A 158 -10.27 4.22 9.56
C VAL A 158 -9.12 4.56 8.62
N LEU A 159 -7.93 4.13 9.01
CA LEU A 159 -6.72 4.27 8.23
C LEU A 159 -6.26 2.88 7.80
N HIS A 160 -6.43 2.58 6.52
CA HIS A 160 -5.90 1.35 5.93
C HIS A 160 -4.46 1.60 5.50
N TYR A 161 -3.54 0.77 5.97
CA TYR A 161 -2.11 0.95 5.71
C TYR A 161 -1.45 -0.34 5.20
N PRO A 162 -0.44 -0.24 4.32
CA PRO A 162 0.24 -1.41 3.79
C PRO A 162 1.05 -2.13 4.88
N ALA A 163 0.71 -3.39 5.16
CA ALA A 163 1.42 -4.21 6.14
C ALA A 163 2.80 -4.63 5.64
N GLY A 164 3.75 -4.75 6.56
CA GLY A 164 5.15 -5.05 6.22
C GLY A 164 5.91 -3.82 5.70
N SER A 165 5.49 -2.61 6.08
CA SER A 165 6.28 -1.39 5.98
C SER A 165 7.37 -1.34 7.06
N THR A 166 8.26 -2.35 7.08
CA THR A 166 9.62 -2.09 7.55
C THR A 166 10.33 -1.45 6.37
N GLU A 167 10.37 -0.11 6.37
CA GLU A 167 11.09 0.77 5.46
C GLU A 167 11.89 0.07 4.35
N LEU A 168 11.33 0.07 3.14
CA LEU A 168 12.08 -0.30 1.95
C LEU A 168 12.64 0.98 1.32
N ALA A 169 13.58 1.61 2.05
CA ALA A 169 14.22 2.90 1.76
C ALA A 169 13.24 4.08 1.62
N ALA A 170 13.67 5.28 1.99
CA ALA A 170 12.95 6.49 1.58
C ALA A 170 12.66 6.40 0.07
N PRO A 171 11.44 6.77 -0.39
CA PRO A 171 11.13 6.72 -1.81
C PRO A 171 12.20 7.49 -2.56
N ALA A 172 12.75 6.87 -3.62
CA ALA A 172 13.81 7.47 -4.40
C ALA A 172 13.37 8.86 -4.84
N SER A 173 14.22 9.87 -4.66
CA SER A 173 13.88 11.21 -5.12
C SER A 173 13.56 11.17 -6.62
N VAL A 174 12.70 12.08 -7.11
CA VAL A 174 12.39 12.20 -8.54
C VAL A 174 13.68 12.28 -9.38
N GLU A 175 14.71 12.92 -8.83
CA GLU A 175 16.06 12.97 -9.42
C GLU A 175 16.73 11.60 -9.50
N GLN A 176 16.74 10.80 -8.42
CA GLN A 176 17.30 9.45 -8.41
C GLN A 176 16.55 8.52 -9.38
N LEU A 177 15.23 8.64 -9.46
CA LEU A 177 14.42 7.92 -10.43
C LEU A 177 14.77 8.32 -11.86
N GLY A 178 14.90 9.63 -12.15
CA GLY A 178 15.34 10.15 -13.44
C GLY A 178 16.72 9.62 -13.86
N LEU A 179 17.66 9.56 -12.92
CA LEU A 179 18.99 8.97 -13.12
C LEU A 179 18.90 7.48 -13.50
N ARG A 180 18.06 6.70 -12.82
CA ARG A 180 17.87 5.26 -13.09
C ARG A 180 17.22 5.02 -14.45
N LEU A 181 16.17 5.76 -14.79
CA LEU A 181 15.49 5.64 -16.08
C LEU A 181 16.42 6.04 -17.24
N THR A 182 17.20 7.11 -17.06
CA THR A 182 18.21 7.53 -18.04
C THR A 182 19.35 6.51 -18.16
N ALA A 183 19.76 5.87 -17.06
CA ALA A 183 20.71 4.77 -17.12
C ALA A 183 20.14 3.56 -17.87
N LEU A 184 18.85 3.25 -17.75
CA LEU A 184 18.25 2.11 -18.45
C LEU A 184 17.83 2.40 -19.89
N SER A 185 17.67 3.66 -20.30
CA SER A 185 17.24 4.01 -21.67
C SER A 185 18.27 3.71 -22.77
N HIS A 186 19.49 3.32 -22.42
CA HIS A 186 20.55 3.04 -23.39
C HIS A 186 20.66 1.55 -23.72
N PRO A 187 20.67 1.15 -25.02
CA PRO A 187 20.56 -0.24 -25.43
C PRO A 187 21.72 -1.12 -24.94
N VAL A 188 22.95 -0.60 -24.95
CA VAL A 188 24.12 -1.33 -24.40
C VAL A 188 23.95 -1.61 -22.90
N ARG A 189 23.44 -0.65 -22.12
CA ARG A 189 23.27 -0.81 -20.67
C ARG A 189 22.16 -1.81 -20.36
N MET A 190 21.08 -1.83 -21.14
CA MET A 190 20.06 -2.89 -21.04
C MET A 190 20.63 -4.28 -21.32
N ARG A 191 21.47 -4.43 -22.34
CA ARG A 191 22.12 -5.71 -22.65
C ARG A 191 23.04 -6.18 -21.51
N LEU A 192 23.83 -5.27 -20.93
CA LEU A 192 24.67 -5.54 -19.76
C LEU A 192 23.80 -5.95 -18.56
N CYS A 193 22.74 -5.20 -18.25
CA CYS A 193 21.81 -5.54 -17.17
C CYS A 193 21.21 -6.94 -17.35
N ARG A 194 20.82 -7.32 -18.57
CA ARG A 194 20.28 -8.65 -18.88
C ARG A 194 21.27 -9.77 -18.54
N GLN A 195 22.56 -9.56 -18.79
CA GLN A 195 23.60 -10.53 -18.44
C GLN A 195 23.88 -10.53 -16.93
N LEU A 196 24.02 -9.35 -16.33
CA LEU A 196 24.27 -9.14 -14.89
C LEU A 196 23.11 -9.59 -13.99
N ALA A 197 21.90 -9.74 -14.53
CA ALA A 197 20.76 -10.32 -13.83
C ALA A 197 20.91 -11.83 -13.57
N ARG A 198 21.75 -12.52 -14.35
CA ARG A 198 21.92 -13.98 -14.27
C ARG A 198 23.06 -14.40 -13.34
N SER A 199 24.12 -13.61 -13.27
CA SER A 199 25.29 -13.88 -12.44
C SER A 199 26.18 -12.63 -12.33
N SER A 200 27.22 -12.70 -11.50
CA SER A 200 28.23 -11.66 -11.37
C SER A 200 29.36 -11.83 -12.40
N PHE A 201 29.78 -10.74 -13.05
CA PHE A 201 30.81 -10.76 -14.09
C PHE A 201 31.86 -9.67 -13.88
N THR A 202 33.08 -9.91 -14.33
CA THR A 202 34.14 -8.91 -14.41
C THR A 202 33.97 -7.98 -15.60
N THR A 203 34.59 -6.80 -15.55
CA THR A 203 34.61 -5.86 -16.69
C THR A 203 35.17 -6.51 -17.95
N THR A 204 36.20 -7.35 -17.83
CA THR A 204 36.83 -8.03 -18.97
C THR A 204 35.90 -9.06 -19.62
N GLU A 205 35.21 -9.87 -18.82
CA GLU A 205 34.23 -10.85 -19.33
C GLU A 205 33.07 -10.16 -20.05
N LEU A 206 32.58 -9.04 -19.51
CA LEU A 206 31.52 -8.24 -20.14
C LEU A 206 32.00 -7.59 -21.45
N ALA A 207 33.22 -7.06 -21.47
CA ALA A 207 33.83 -6.49 -22.66
C ALA A 207 33.94 -7.52 -23.79
N GLN A 208 34.43 -8.72 -23.48
CA GLN A 208 34.51 -9.83 -24.43
C GLN A 208 33.13 -10.28 -24.92
N THR A 209 32.17 -10.47 -24.01
CA THR A 209 30.83 -10.97 -24.38
C THR A 209 30.06 -10.01 -25.28
N HIS A 210 30.30 -8.70 -25.11
CA HIS A 210 29.59 -7.66 -25.87
C HIS A 210 30.41 -7.06 -27.03
N ASN A 211 31.59 -7.60 -27.34
CA ASN A 211 32.51 -7.08 -28.36
C ASN A 211 32.82 -5.59 -28.18
N MET A 212 33.12 -5.20 -26.94
CA MET A 212 33.39 -3.83 -26.52
C MET A 212 34.78 -3.72 -25.91
N THR A 213 35.33 -2.50 -25.87
CA THR A 213 36.60 -2.28 -25.17
C THR A 213 36.39 -2.26 -23.64
N ALA A 214 37.43 -2.58 -22.87
CA ALA A 214 37.36 -2.51 -21.41
C ALA A 214 37.07 -1.10 -20.87
N PRO A 215 37.63 0.00 -21.43
CA PRO A 215 37.28 1.37 -21.04
C PRO A 215 35.80 1.70 -21.31
N GLU A 216 35.28 1.29 -22.46
CA GLU A 216 33.88 1.52 -22.83
C GLU A 216 32.92 0.77 -21.91
N THR A 217 33.22 -0.50 -21.64
CA THR A 217 32.46 -1.34 -20.70
C THR A 217 32.49 -0.75 -19.28
N SER A 218 33.66 -0.29 -18.83
CA SER A 218 33.82 0.39 -17.54
C SER A 218 32.96 1.65 -17.44
N ARG A 219 32.88 2.46 -18.51
CA ARG A 219 32.03 3.66 -18.55
C ARG A 219 30.55 3.30 -18.38
N HIS A 220 30.06 2.26 -19.05
CA HIS A 220 28.68 1.81 -18.88
C HIS A 220 28.40 1.31 -17.46
N LEU A 221 29.32 0.53 -16.89
CA LEU A 221 29.21 0.03 -15.52
C LEU A 221 29.26 1.15 -14.48
N ALA A 222 30.06 2.18 -14.71
CA ALA A 222 30.12 3.37 -13.85
C ALA A 222 28.78 4.13 -13.83
N VAL A 223 28.12 4.29 -14.98
CA VAL A 223 26.80 4.91 -15.07
C VAL A 223 25.75 4.08 -14.32
N LEU A 224 25.73 2.75 -14.51
CA LEU A 224 24.82 1.85 -13.81
C LEU A 224 25.05 1.86 -12.30
N ARG A 225 26.31 1.89 -11.87
CA ARG A 225 26.68 1.98 -10.45
C ARG A 225 26.27 3.31 -9.84
N LYS A 226 26.49 4.43 -10.55
CA LYS A 226 26.08 5.77 -10.09
C LYS A 226 24.56 5.85 -9.91
N ALA A 227 23.79 5.17 -10.75
CA ALA A 227 22.34 5.05 -10.63
C ALA A 227 21.88 4.05 -9.53
N GLY A 228 22.80 3.36 -8.87
CA GLY A 228 22.49 2.35 -7.85
C GLY A 228 21.87 1.07 -8.41
N LEU A 229 22.05 0.78 -9.71
CA LEU A 229 21.46 -0.39 -10.36
C LEU A 229 22.38 -1.62 -10.30
N THR A 230 23.68 -1.42 -10.06
CA THR A 230 24.66 -2.50 -9.96
C THR A 230 25.47 -2.38 -8.67
N THR A 231 25.78 -3.53 -8.10
CA THR A 231 26.72 -3.65 -6.98
C THR A 231 28.03 -4.22 -7.50
N THR A 232 29.11 -3.97 -6.75
CA THR A 232 30.43 -4.48 -7.10
C THR A 232 31.07 -5.11 -5.88
N ARG A 233 31.62 -6.32 -6.04
CA ARG A 233 32.33 -7.05 -4.99
C ARG A 233 33.72 -7.44 -5.47
N ARG A 234 34.73 -7.26 -4.62
CA ARG A 234 36.08 -7.78 -4.87
C ARG A 234 36.16 -9.24 -4.41
N ARG A 235 36.68 -10.11 -5.28
CA ARG A 235 37.01 -11.52 -4.98
C ARG A 235 38.46 -11.77 -5.40
N GLY A 236 39.38 -11.67 -4.44
CA GLY A 236 40.82 -11.70 -4.71
C GLY A 236 41.21 -10.54 -5.63
N ARG A 237 41.88 -10.85 -6.75
CA ARG A 237 42.27 -9.87 -7.79
C ARG A 237 41.14 -9.42 -8.72
N TYR A 238 39.96 -10.04 -8.63
CA TYR A 238 38.84 -9.79 -9.54
C TYR A 238 37.81 -8.83 -8.95
N VAL A 239 37.29 -7.95 -9.79
CA VAL A 239 36.19 -7.02 -9.48
C VAL A 239 34.95 -7.52 -10.21
N LEU A 240 34.00 -8.06 -9.47
CA LEU A 240 32.75 -8.62 -10.00
C LEU A 240 31.63 -7.59 -9.86
N HIS A 241 30.87 -7.40 -10.92
CA HIS A 241 29.67 -6.57 -10.96
C HIS A 241 28.45 -7.47 -11.03
N GLN A 242 27.37 -7.07 -10.36
CA GLN A 242 26.10 -7.79 -10.39
C GLN A 242 24.96 -6.78 -10.41
N LEU A 243 23.85 -7.14 -11.07
CA LEU A 243 22.65 -6.32 -11.06
C LEU A 243 21.93 -6.45 -9.73
N ASP A 244 21.47 -5.33 -9.18
CA ASP A 244 20.48 -5.34 -8.10
C ASP A 244 19.08 -5.55 -8.69
N VAL A 245 18.68 -6.82 -8.81
CA VAL A 245 17.40 -7.23 -9.42
C VAL A 245 16.22 -6.70 -8.60
N THR A 246 16.35 -6.66 -7.28
CA THR A 246 15.31 -6.16 -6.38
C THR A 246 15.07 -4.68 -6.63
N MET A 247 16.13 -3.88 -6.79
CA MET A 247 16.00 -2.49 -7.19
C MET A 247 15.35 -2.36 -8.56
N VAL A 248 15.86 -3.03 -9.60
CA VAL A 248 15.27 -2.91 -10.95
C VAL A 248 13.78 -3.28 -10.97
N ALA A 249 13.37 -4.31 -10.23
CA ALA A 249 11.97 -4.72 -10.13
C ALA A 249 11.06 -3.66 -9.49
N ARG A 250 11.60 -2.83 -8.60
CA ARG A 250 10.85 -1.76 -7.91
C ARG A 250 10.69 -0.48 -8.71
N LEU A 251 11.43 -0.29 -9.82
CA LEU A 251 11.42 0.95 -10.60
C LEU A 251 10.01 1.39 -11.06
N GLY A 252 9.15 0.44 -11.42
CA GLY A 252 7.77 0.75 -11.82
C GLY A 252 6.95 1.29 -10.64
N SER A 253 7.10 0.67 -9.46
CA SER A 253 6.45 1.11 -8.23
C SER A 253 7.00 2.47 -7.78
N ASP A 254 8.33 2.63 -7.76
CA ASP A 254 9.00 3.91 -7.43
C ASP A 254 8.57 5.04 -8.38
N PHE A 255 8.36 4.74 -9.67
CA PHE A 255 7.87 5.70 -10.65
C PHE A 255 6.44 6.17 -10.37
N LEU A 256 5.55 5.23 -10.07
CA LEU A 256 4.18 5.55 -9.68
C LEU A 256 4.16 6.31 -8.34
N GLU A 257 4.99 5.92 -7.37
CA GLU A 257 5.15 6.64 -6.10
C GLU A 257 5.61 8.08 -6.31
N GLY A 258 6.58 8.31 -7.21
CA GLY A 258 7.11 9.64 -7.50
C GLY A 258 6.13 10.56 -8.23
N ILE A 259 5.24 10.02 -9.07
CA ILE A 259 4.21 10.80 -9.79
C ILE A 259 2.97 11.08 -8.92
N LEU A 260 2.63 10.14 -8.03
CA LEU A 260 1.42 10.20 -7.21
C LEU A 260 1.64 10.86 -5.84
N ARG A 261 2.87 11.30 -5.55
CA ARG A 261 3.18 12.20 -4.44
C ARG A 261 2.76 13.63 -4.77
#